data_AF-A0AAJ2K4M3-F1
#
_entry.id   AF-A0AAJ2K4M3-F1
#
_cell.length_a   1.000
_cell.length_b   1.000
_cell.length_c   1.000
_cell.angle_alpha   90.00
_cell.angle_beta   90.00
_cell.angle_gamma   90.00
#
_symmetry.space_group_name_H-M   'P 1'
#
loop_
_entity.id
_entity.type
_entity.pdbx_description
1 polymer ?
#
loop_
_entity_poly.entity_id
_entity_poly.type
_entity_poly.pdbx_seq_one_letter_code
_entity_poly.pdbx_strand_id
1 'polypeptide(L)'
;MNEEDIKQFTAALAVRYLQVTEEYSLSARYFINMDVTTTPIEKFQSARVQAETAYAKWLLFNEVISELPLDIKQAFLKECELLKSE
;
A
#
# COMPACT_ATOMS: atom_id res chain seq x y z
N MET A 1 -7.23 20.54 13.30
CA MET A 1 -5.82 20.13 13.48
C MET A 1 -4.96 21.36 13.26
N ASN A 2 -3.91 21.53 14.05
CA ASN A 2 -2.92 22.59 13.76
C ASN A 2 -2.00 22.12 12.60
N GLU A 3 -1.15 23.01 12.08
CA GLU A 3 -0.28 22.69 10.93
C GLU A 3 0.73 21.55 11.24
N GLU A 4 1.21 21.46 12.47
CA GLU A 4 2.14 20.41 12.91
C GLU A 4 1.45 19.05 12.98
N ASP A 5 0.21 18.99 13.47
CA ASP A 5 -0.59 17.76 13.51
C ASP A 5 -0.83 17.22 12.09
N ILE A 6 -1.13 18.12 11.14
CA ILE A 6 -1.36 17.75 9.74
C ILE A 6 -0.08 17.16 9.16
N LYS A 7 1.06 17.83 9.36
CA LYS A 7 2.36 17.37 8.86
C LYS A 7 2.73 15.98 9.40
N GLN A 8 2.64 15.79 10.72
CA GLN A 8 2.97 14.50 11.34
C GLN A 8 2.03 13.39 10.86
N PHE A 9 0.73 13.69 10.76
CA PHE A 9 -0.25 12.75 10.25
C PHE A 9 0.04 12.36 8.79
N THR A 10 0.27 13.34 7.91
CA THR A 10 0.49 13.07 6.49
C THR A 10 1.82 12.39 6.21
N ALA A 11 2.87 12.67 6.99
CA ALA A 11 4.13 11.96 6.91
C ALA A 11 3.97 10.48 7.30
N ALA A 12 3.33 10.20 8.43
CA ALA A 12 3.04 8.82 8.86
C ALA A 12 2.16 8.08 7.84
N LEU A 13 1.16 8.78 7.28
CA LEU A 13 0.27 8.24 6.26
C LEU A 13 1.00 7.91 4.95
N ALA A 14 1.92 8.77 4.52
CA ALA A 14 2.73 8.56 3.32
C ALA A 14 3.67 7.35 3.46
N VAL A 15 4.33 7.21 4.62
CA VAL A 15 5.13 6.01 4.93
C VAL A 15 4.27 4.75 4.86
N ARG A 16 3.08 4.79 5.49
CA ARG A 16 2.19 3.63 5.49
C ARG A 16 1.68 3.28 4.09
N TYR A 17 1.38 4.29 3.27
CA TYR A 17 0.96 4.10 1.88
C TYR A 17 2.03 3.38 1.05
N LEU A 18 3.30 3.76 1.20
CA LEU A 18 4.41 3.08 0.52
C LEU A 18 4.54 1.63 0.97
N GLN A 19 4.47 1.36 2.28
CA GLN A 19 4.52 -0.01 2.81
C GLN A 19 3.39 -0.90 2.26
N VAL A 20 2.16 -0.40 2.21
CA VAL A 20 1.01 -1.16 1.69
C VAL A 20 1.16 -1.41 0.19
N THR A 21 1.64 -0.41 -0.54
CA THR A 21 1.91 -0.53 -1.99
C THR A 21 3.01 -1.55 -2.28
N GLU A 22 4.08 -1.55 -1.48
CA GLU A 22 5.17 -2.52 -1.57
C GLU A 22 4.70 -3.94 -1.20
N GLU A 23 3.95 -4.09 -0.11
CA GLU A 23 3.36 -5.38 0.31
C GLU A 23 2.52 -6.00 -0.81
N TYR A 24 1.67 -5.18 -1.46
CA TYR A 24 0.88 -5.62 -2.62
C TYR A 24 1.77 -5.98 -3.81
N SER A 25 2.72 -5.11 -4.19
CA SER A 25 3.61 -5.34 -5.32
C SER A 25 4.42 -6.64 -5.17
N LEU A 26 4.96 -6.90 -3.98
CA LEU A 26 5.75 -8.09 -3.69
C LEU A 26 4.89 -9.37 -3.69
N SER A 27 3.75 -9.34 -3.02
CA SER A 27 2.84 -10.51 -2.95
C SER A 27 2.24 -10.85 -4.32
N ALA A 28 1.85 -9.84 -5.10
CA ALA A 28 1.36 -10.03 -6.46
C ALA A 28 2.45 -10.59 -7.38
N ARG A 29 3.66 -10.02 -7.34
CA ARG A 29 4.80 -10.51 -8.13
C ARG A 29 5.17 -11.94 -7.76
N TYR A 30 5.16 -12.26 -6.47
CA TYR A 30 5.43 -13.61 -6.00
C TYR A 30 4.41 -14.59 -6.57
N PHE A 31 3.11 -14.30 -6.44
CA PHE A 31 2.04 -15.17 -6.92
C PHE A 31 2.04 -15.34 -8.45
N ILE A 32 2.19 -14.27 -9.22
CA ILE A 32 2.17 -14.31 -10.70
C ILE A 32 3.34 -15.13 -11.26
N ASN A 33 4.50 -15.12 -10.59
CA ASN A 33 5.68 -15.84 -11.03
C ASN A 33 5.73 -17.29 -10.53
N MET A 34 4.68 -17.80 -9.88
CA MET A 34 4.63 -19.19 -9.44
C MET A 34 4.37 -20.14 -10.60
N ASP A 35 5.20 -21.17 -10.72
CA ASP A 35 4.96 -22.27 -11.64
C ASP A 35 3.89 -23.22 -11.06
N VAL A 36 2.69 -23.16 -11.64
CA VAL A 36 1.54 -23.99 -11.25
C VAL A 36 1.74 -25.48 -11.47
N THR A 37 2.71 -25.89 -12.29
CA THR A 37 2.97 -27.31 -12.60
C THR A 37 3.86 -27.99 -11.56
N THR A 38 4.69 -27.21 -10.85
CA THR A 38 5.67 -27.72 -9.89
C THR A 38 5.39 -27.28 -8.45
N THR A 39 4.57 -26.26 -8.24
CA THR A 39 4.24 -25.77 -6.91
C THR A 39 3.19 -26.66 -6.22
N PRO A 40 3.42 -27.10 -4.97
CA PRO A 40 2.39 -27.73 -4.15
C PRO A 40 1.13 -26.88 -4.02
N ILE A 41 -0.04 -27.52 -4.05
CA ILE A 41 -1.33 -26.82 -4.10
C ILE A 41 -1.57 -25.92 -2.87
N GLU A 42 -1.13 -26.34 -1.69
CA GLU A 42 -1.25 -25.59 -0.44
C GLU A 42 -0.41 -24.30 -0.50
N LYS A 43 0.78 -24.37 -1.09
CA LYS A 43 1.67 -23.23 -1.28
C LYS A 43 1.09 -22.25 -2.30
N PHE A 44 0.49 -22.76 -3.38
CA PHE A 44 -0.21 -21.94 -4.37
C PHE A 44 -1.42 -21.23 -3.75
N GLN A 45 -2.25 -21.95 -2.99
CA GLN A 45 -3.41 -21.37 -2.30
C GLN A 45 -3.01 -20.31 -1.28
N SER A 46 -1.97 -20.56 -0.48
CA SER A 46 -1.44 -19.60 0.49
C SER A 46 -0.96 -18.31 -0.19
N ALA A 47 -0.20 -18.43 -1.27
CA ALA A 47 0.27 -17.28 -2.04
C ALA A 47 -0.88 -16.49 -2.67
N ARG A 48 -1.91 -17.18 -3.17
CA ARG A 48 -3.12 -16.52 -3.69
C ARG A 48 -3.81 -15.69 -2.61
N VAL A 49 -4.07 -16.30 -1.45
CA VAL A 49 -4.73 -15.63 -0.31
C VAL A 49 -3.91 -14.42 0.15
N GLN A 50 -2.59 -14.54 0.18
CA GLN A 50 -1.70 -13.44 0.54
C GLN A 50 -1.80 -12.27 -0.46
N ALA A 51 -1.76 -12.55 -1.76
CA ALA A 51 -1.89 -11.54 -2.80
C ALA A 51 -3.27 -10.86 -2.79
N GLU A 52 -4.35 -11.63 -2.63
CA GLU A 52 -5.72 -11.12 -2.52
C GLU A 52 -5.88 -10.22 -1.29
N THR A 53 -5.31 -10.63 -0.15
CA THR A 53 -5.35 -9.85 1.10
C THR A 53 -4.59 -8.54 0.96
N ALA A 54 -3.38 -8.57 0.38
CA ALA A 54 -2.59 -7.37 0.17
C ALA A 54 -3.26 -6.40 -0.81
N TYR A 55 -3.89 -6.93 -1.86
CA TYR A 55 -4.69 -6.14 -2.79
C TYR A 55 -5.89 -5.46 -2.10
N ALA A 56 -6.63 -6.20 -1.27
CA ALA A 56 -7.76 -5.64 -0.51
C ALA A 56 -7.31 -4.53 0.45
N LYS A 57 -6.17 -4.69 1.13
CA LYS A 57 -5.58 -3.64 1.96
C LYS A 57 -5.23 -2.39 1.14
N TRP A 58 -4.59 -2.58 -0.02
CA TRP A 58 -4.21 -1.49 -0.92
C TRP A 58 -5.44 -0.74 -1.45
N LEU A 59 -6.49 -1.45 -1.86
CA LEU A 59 -7.75 -0.83 -2.29
C LEU A 59 -8.37 0.02 -1.18
N LEU A 60 -8.57 -0.56 0.00
CA LEU A 60 -9.16 0.15 1.15
C LEU A 60 -8.33 1.40 1.50
N PHE A 61 -7.00 1.30 1.44
CA PHE A 61 -6.15 2.45 1.70
C PHE A 61 -6.38 3.58 0.67
N ASN A 62 -6.48 3.24 -0.62
CA ASN A 62 -6.76 4.24 -1.66
C ASN A 62 -8.14 4.88 -1.50
N GLU A 63 -9.15 4.10 -1.08
CA GLU A 63 -10.48 4.63 -0.75
C GLU A 63 -10.39 5.68 0.37
N VAL A 64 -9.71 5.35 1.47
CA VAL A 64 -9.48 6.29 2.58
C VAL A 64 -8.76 7.56 2.11
N ILE A 65 -7.69 7.43 1.31
CA ILE A 65 -6.98 8.58 0.73
C ILE A 65 -7.93 9.44 -0.14
N SER A 66 -8.82 8.80 -0.90
CA SER A 66 -9.76 9.49 -1.78
C SER A 66 -10.75 10.37 -1.01
N GLU A 67 -11.12 9.96 0.19
CA GLU A 67 -12.07 10.65 1.08
C GLU A 67 -11.42 11.73 1.97
N LEU A 68 -10.09 11.85 1.97
CA LEU A 68 -9.41 12.87 2.78
C LEU A 68 -9.80 14.29 2.37
N PRO A 69 -9.91 15.22 3.36
CA PRO A 69 -9.97 16.65 3.11
C PRO A 69 -8.85 17.14 2.18
N LEU A 70 -9.14 18.17 1.38
CA LEU A 70 -8.24 18.63 0.32
C LEU A 70 -6.87 19.08 0.84
N ASP A 71 -6.85 19.79 1.95
CA ASP A 71 -5.64 20.25 2.65
C ASP A 71 -4.75 19.07 3.09
N ILE A 72 -5.36 18.05 3.70
CA ILE A 72 -4.67 16.83 4.11
C ILE A 72 -4.19 16.05 2.89
N LYS A 73 -5.00 15.92 1.84
CA LYS A 73 -4.62 15.22 0.60
C LYS A 73 -3.43 15.89 -0.08
N GLN A 74 -3.39 17.22 -0.13
CA GLN A 74 -2.25 17.98 -0.67
C GLN A 74 -0.97 17.78 0.15
N ALA A 75 -1.08 17.84 1.48
CA ALA A 75 0.06 17.59 2.35
C ALA A 75 0.57 16.13 2.22
N PHE A 76 -0.33 15.15 2.18
CA PHE A 76 0.01 13.74 1.91
C PHE A 76 0.74 13.55 0.58
N LEU A 77 0.27 14.16 -0.51
CA LEU A 77 0.93 14.03 -1.81
C LEU A 77 2.35 14.59 -1.80
N LYS A 78 2.58 15.72 -1.12
CA LYS A 78 3.93 16.28 -0.94
C LYS A 78 4.84 15.32 -0.18
N GLU A 79 4.36 14.73 0.92
CA GLU A 79 5.13 13.75 1.69
C GLU A 79 5.46 12.50 0.85
N CYS A 80 4.53 12.04 0.01
CA CYS A 80 4.79 10.95 -0.94
C CYS A 80 5.83 11.30 -2.01
N GLU A 81 5.90 12.54 -2.49
CA GLU A 81 6.92 13.00 -3.45
C GLU A 81 8.30 13.09 -2.81
N LEU A 82 8.37 13.59 -1.57
CA LEU A 82 9.61 13.66 -0.79
C LEU A 82 10.20 12.26 -0.60
N LEU A 83 9.41 11.30 -0.13
CA LEU A 83 9.87 9.92 0.11
C LEU A 83 10.27 9.16 -1.17
N LYS A 84 9.84 9.59 -2.37
CA LYS A 84 10.27 9.00 -3.64
C LYS A 84 11.58 9.59 -4.18
N SER A 85 11.97 10.76 -3.66
CA SER A 85 13.16 11.49 -4.08
C SER A 85 14.38 11.19 -3.21
N GLU A 86 14.19 10.44 -2.13
CA GLU A 86 15.22 9.88 -1.25
C GLU A 86 15.67 8.49 -1.73
#